data_AF-A0A0F9UID4-F1
#
_entry.id   AF-A0A0F9UID4-F1
#
_cell.length_a   1.000
_cell.length_b   1.000
_cell.length_c   1.000
_cell.angle_alpha   90.00
_cell.angle_beta   90.00
_cell.angle_gamma   90.00
#
_symmetry.space_group_name_H-M   'P 1'
#
loop_
_entity.id
_entity.type
_entity.pdbx_description
1 polymer ?
#
loop_
_entity_poly.entity_id
_entity_poly.type
_entity_poly.pdbx_seq_one_letter_code
_entity_poly.pdbx_strand_id
1 'polypeptide(L)'
;MNIMLKPLLLIFTISLSTIASASNFAERESLAKLIHEIDGLSSLVDEAQGRANPDSRIRFQYNLLRKDLLMMKLGIQEHLDGPAMEPRNYAPLSGDYRR
;
A
#
# COMPACT_ATOMS: atom_id res chain seq x y z
N MET A 1 -43.32 -25.40 -16.96
CA MET A 1 -44.13 -24.25 -16.51
C MET A 1 -43.63 -23.83 -15.13
N ASN A 2 -43.05 -22.63 -15.06
CA ASN A 2 -42.77 -21.78 -13.89
C ASN A 2 -41.66 -22.21 -12.92
N ILE A 3 -40.43 -21.68 -13.00
CA ILE A 3 -39.89 -20.35 -12.58
C ILE A 3 -39.43 -20.33 -11.10
N MET A 4 -38.18 -19.88 -10.93
CA MET A 4 -37.40 -19.54 -9.74
C MET A 4 -38.17 -18.93 -8.55
N LEU A 5 -37.72 -19.23 -7.31
CA LEU A 5 -37.24 -18.21 -6.34
C LEU A 5 -36.73 -18.89 -5.04
N LYS A 6 -35.41 -18.90 -4.80
CA LYS A 6 -34.89 -18.56 -3.45
C LYS A 6 -34.91 -17.04 -3.40
N PRO A 7 -35.24 -16.36 -2.29
CA PRO A 7 -34.50 -16.53 -1.03
C PRO A 7 -35.39 -16.20 0.19
N LEU A 8 -34.75 -15.92 1.33
CA LEU A 8 -35.29 -15.28 2.55
C LEU A 8 -35.33 -16.23 3.75
N LEU A 9 -34.15 -16.59 4.23
CA LEU A 9 -33.97 -16.83 5.66
C LEU A 9 -32.83 -15.93 6.14
N LEU A 10 -33.27 -14.76 6.58
CA LEU A 10 -32.57 -13.80 7.43
C LEU A 10 -32.07 -14.53 8.68
N ILE A 11 -30.79 -14.89 8.72
CA ILE A 11 -30.07 -15.06 10.00
C ILE A 11 -29.25 -13.79 10.19
N PHE A 12 -29.96 -12.75 10.62
CA PHE A 12 -29.39 -11.61 11.31
C PHE A 12 -28.97 -12.09 12.71
N THR A 13 -27.83 -11.58 13.17
CA THR A 13 -27.20 -11.80 14.47
C THR A 13 -26.37 -13.08 14.59
N ILE A 14 -25.05 -12.94 14.35
CA ILE A 14 -23.97 -13.30 15.28
C ILE A 14 -22.65 -12.78 14.67
N SER A 15 -21.93 -11.95 15.45
CA SER A 15 -20.52 -11.56 15.27
C SER A 15 -20.19 -10.34 14.40
N LEU A 16 -20.59 -9.14 14.85
CA LEU A 16 -20.08 -7.87 14.30
C LEU A 16 -18.63 -7.54 14.78
N SER A 17 -17.95 -8.45 15.49
CA SER A 17 -16.59 -8.23 16.01
C SER A 17 -15.48 -8.87 15.16
N THR A 18 -15.80 -9.82 14.27
CA THR A 18 -14.81 -10.56 13.45
C THR A 18 -14.49 -9.88 12.12
N ILE A 19 -15.38 -9.03 11.61
CA ILE A 19 -15.20 -8.37 10.30
C ILE A 19 -14.06 -7.33 10.35
N ALA A 20 -13.95 -6.57 11.44
CA ALA A 20 -12.89 -5.56 11.61
C ALA A 20 -11.48 -6.18 11.70
N SER A 21 -11.36 -7.37 12.28
CA SER A 21 -10.08 -8.10 12.34
C SER A 21 -9.71 -8.70 10.99
N ALA A 22 -10.70 -9.21 10.23
CA ALA A 22 -10.49 -9.72 8.89
C ALA A 22 -10.11 -8.63 7.88
N SER A 23 -10.70 -7.43 7.97
CA SER A 23 -10.35 -6.30 7.11
C SER A 23 -8.94 -5.79 7.37
N ASN A 24 -8.52 -5.68 8.64
CA ASN A 24 -7.15 -5.30 9.01
C ASN A 24 -6.14 -6.34 8.51
N PHE A 25 -6.45 -7.63 8.61
CA PHE A 25 -5.59 -8.68 8.07
C PHE A 25 -5.44 -8.60 6.54
N ALA A 26 -6.55 -8.37 5.81
CA ALA A 26 -6.53 -8.24 4.35
C ALA A 26 -5.77 -6.99 3.86
N GLU A 27 -5.89 -5.88 4.58
CA GLU A 27 -5.11 -4.66 4.32
C GLU A 27 -3.62 -4.92 4.51
N ARG A 28 -3.23 -5.50 5.66
CA ARG A 28 -1.82 -5.81 5.96
C ARG A 28 -1.21 -6.78 4.95
N GLU A 29 -1.98 -7.79 4.50
CA GLU A 29 -1.57 -8.70 3.43
C GLU A 29 -1.31 -7.96 2.10
N SER A 30 -2.21 -7.03 1.74
CA SER A 30 -2.07 -6.24 0.51
C SER A 30 -0.87 -5.29 0.57
N LEU A 31 -0.61 -4.67 1.72
CA LEU A 31 0.55 -3.81 1.95
C LEU A 31 1.87 -4.59 1.95
N ALA A 32 1.89 -5.81 2.50
CA ALA A 32 3.06 -6.70 2.43
C ALA A 32 3.36 -7.11 0.98
N LYS A 33 2.33 -7.43 0.19
CA LYS A 33 2.46 -7.66 -1.25
C LYS A 33 3.03 -6.43 -1.97
N LEU A 34 2.54 -5.23 -1.64
CA LEU A 34 3.03 -3.99 -2.25
C LEU A 34 4.52 -3.75 -1.97
N ILE A 35 5.00 -4.02 -0.76
CA ILE A 35 6.44 -3.96 -0.44
C ILE A 35 7.24 -4.93 -1.32
N HIS A 36 6.74 -6.16 -1.50
CA HIS A 36 7.40 -7.15 -2.35
C HIS A 36 7.47 -6.71 -3.82
N GLU A 37 6.39 -6.14 -4.35
CA GLU A 37 6.37 -5.59 -5.71
C GLU A 37 7.36 -4.43 -5.86
N ILE A 38 7.44 -3.51 -4.87
CA ILE A 38 8.42 -2.40 -4.87
C ILE A 38 9.87 -2.93 -4.90
N ASP A 39 10.16 -4.01 -4.18
CA ASP A 39 11.46 -4.66 -4.25
C ASP A 39 11.73 -5.21 -5.66
N GLY A 40 10.73 -5.80 -6.30
CA GLY A 40 10.79 -6.23 -7.70
C GLY A 40 11.04 -5.09 -8.68
N LEU A 41 10.46 -3.91 -8.44
CA LEU A 41 10.68 -2.71 -9.26
C LEU A 41 12.14 -2.25 -9.24
N SER A 42 12.87 -2.48 -8.15
CA SER A 42 14.28 -2.06 -8.04
C SER A 42 15.15 -2.73 -9.12
N SER A 43 14.91 -4.02 -9.41
CA SER A 43 15.60 -4.73 -10.51
C SER A 43 15.27 -4.13 -11.88
N LEU A 44 14.02 -3.73 -12.11
CA LEU A 44 13.62 -3.09 -13.37
C LEU A 44 14.27 -1.71 -13.54
N VAL A 45 14.49 -0.98 -12.45
CA VAL A 45 15.22 0.30 -12.47
C VAL A 45 16.68 0.09 -12.88
N ASP A 46 17.33 -0.97 -12.38
CA ASP A 46 18.70 -1.31 -12.75
C ASP A 46 18.81 -1.70 -14.23
N GLU A 47 17.89 -2.53 -14.72
CA GLU A 47 17.81 -2.86 -16.14
C GLU A 47 17.59 -1.64 -17.02
N ALA A 48 16.66 -0.75 -16.63
CA ALA A 48 16.37 0.47 -17.36
C ALA A 48 17.58 1.41 -17.39
N GLN A 49 18.33 1.52 -16.29
CA GLN A 49 19.56 2.30 -16.25
C GLN A 49 20.65 1.68 -17.13
N GLY A 50 20.79 0.35 -17.14
CA GLY A 50 21.76 -0.35 -17.99
C GLY A 50 21.50 -0.20 -19.49
N ARG A 51 20.24 0.03 -19.88
CA ARG A 51 19.83 0.27 -21.28
C ARG A 51 19.80 1.76 -21.66
N ALA A 52 20.05 2.68 -20.72
CA ALA A 52 19.98 4.11 -20.98
C ALA A 52 21.12 4.58 -21.89
N ASN A 53 20.81 5.49 -22.83
CA ASN A 53 21.83 6.09 -23.69
C ASN A 53 22.74 7.05 -22.88
N PRO A 54 24.06 6.78 -22.76
CA PRO A 54 24.97 7.63 -22.00
C PRO A 54 25.15 9.03 -22.64
N ASP A 55 24.95 9.15 -23.95
CA ASP A 55 25.13 10.40 -24.70
C ASP A 55 23.87 11.26 -24.77
N SER A 56 22.78 10.83 -24.10
CA SER A 56 21.56 11.63 -24.02
C SER A 56 21.82 12.95 -23.30
N ARG A 57 21.44 14.07 -23.94
CA ARG A 57 21.53 15.42 -23.37
C ARG A 57 20.71 15.57 -22.08
N ILE A 58 19.60 14.84 -21.97
CA ILE A 58 18.76 14.79 -20.77
C ILE A 58 18.85 13.37 -20.21
N ARG A 59 19.28 13.25 -18.95
CA ARG A 59 19.42 11.97 -18.26
C ARG A 59 18.29 11.79 -17.25
N PHE A 60 17.66 10.62 -17.26
CA PHE A 60 16.71 10.25 -16.23
C PHE A 60 17.45 10.03 -14.90
N GLN A 61 16.91 10.57 -13.81
CA GLN A 61 17.56 10.56 -12.50
C GLN A 61 17.23 9.27 -11.73
N TYR A 62 17.82 8.15 -12.14
CA TYR A 62 17.57 6.84 -11.52
C TYR A 62 17.84 6.81 -10.00
N ASN A 63 18.80 7.61 -9.51
CA ASN A 63 19.07 7.71 -8.08
C ASN A 63 17.90 8.33 -7.29
N LEU A 64 17.20 9.30 -7.87
CA LEU A 64 16.00 9.86 -7.26
C LEU A 64 14.86 8.85 -7.23
N LEU A 65 14.65 8.13 -8.35
CA LEU A 65 13.63 7.08 -8.40
C LEU A 65 13.88 5.98 -7.34
N ARG A 66 15.14 5.52 -7.18
CA ARG A 66 15.47 4.55 -6.12
C ARG A 66 15.19 5.09 -4.73
N LYS A 67 15.48 6.36 -4.47
CA LYS A 67 15.17 7.01 -3.20
C LYS A 67 13.66 7.03 -2.95
N ASP A 68 12.86 7.35 -3.96
CA ASP A 68 11.40 7.40 -3.83
C ASP A 68 10.81 6.01 -3.57
N LEU A 69 11.27 4.97 -4.28
CA LEU A 69 10.89 3.58 -4.03
C LEU A 69 11.23 3.16 -2.58
N LEU A 70 12.42 3.52 -2.09
CA LEU A 70 12.83 3.25 -0.72
C LEU A 70 11.94 3.99 0.30
N MET A 71 11.62 5.25 0.06
CA MET A 71 10.74 6.03 0.95
C MET A 71 9.33 5.45 1.00
N MET A 72 8.78 4.99 -0.13
CA MET A 72 7.48 4.30 -0.16
C MET A 72 7.52 3.00 0.65
N LYS A 73 8.56 2.18 0.44
CA LYS A 73 8.75 0.95 1.21
C LYS A 73 8.83 1.22 2.71
N LEU A 74 9.63 2.22 3.12
CA LEU A 74 9.78 2.59 4.53
C LEU A 74 8.46 3.10 5.12
N GLY A 75 7.70 3.93 4.41
CA GLY A 75 6.41 4.43 4.90
C GLY A 75 5.36 3.32 5.08
N ILE A 76 5.32 2.35 4.16
CA ILE A 76 4.43 1.19 4.29
C ILE A 76 4.89 0.29 5.46
N GLN A 77 6.19 0.05 5.58
CA GLN A 77 6.75 -0.76 6.65
C GLN A 77 6.50 -0.13 8.02
N GLU A 78 6.69 1.18 8.16
CA GLU A 78 6.39 1.92 9.39
C GLU A 78 4.91 1.81 9.77
N HIS A 79 4.00 1.89 8.79
CA HIS A 79 2.57 1.68 9.02
C HIS A 79 2.26 0.25 9.48
N LEU A 80 2.91 -0.76 8.89
CA LEU A 80 2.76 -2.15 9.30
C LEU A 80 3.34 -2.42 10.69
N ASP A 81 4.48 -1.81 11.04
CA ASP A 81 5.17 -1.99 12.32
C ASP A 81 4.53 -1.21 13.48
N GLY A 82 3.69 -0.21 13.16
CA GLY A 82 2.86 0.48 14.14
C GLY A 82 1.99 -0.48 14.95
N PRO A 83 1.66 -0.17 16.23
CA PRO A 83 0.87 -1.07 17.06
C PRO A 83 -0.47 -1.37 16.38
N ALA A 84 -0.79 -2.66 16.29
CA ALA A 84 -1.99 -3.15 15.63
C ALA A 84 -3.31 -2.71 16.29
N MET A 85 -3.26 -2.02 17.45
CA MET A 85 -4.42 -1.56 18.21
C MET A 85 -4.08 -0.30 19.02
N GLU A 86 -4.45 0.90 18.54
CA GLU A 86 -5.11 1.99 19.29
C GLU A 86 -5.13 3.29 18.46
N PRO A 87 -6.20 4.10 18.56
CA PRO A 87 -6.31 5.35 17.83
C PRO A 87 -5.32 6.36 18.41
N ARG A 88 -4.22 6.62 17.70
CA ARG A 88 -3.33 7.72 18.07
C ARG A 88 -3.96 9.03 17.63
N ASN A 89 -4.26 9.86 18.62
CA ASN A 89 -4.62 11.26 18.45
C ASN A 89 -3.39 12.01 17.93
N TYR A 90 -3.32 12.26 16.63
CA TYR A 90 -2.22 13.00 16.02
C TYR A 90 -2.42 14.51 16.22
N ALA A 91 -1.35 15.24 16.55
CA ALA A 91 -1.38 16.70 16.53
C ALA A 91 -1.50 17.20 15.08
N PRO A 92 -2.25 18.30 14.81
CA PRO A 92 -2.49 18.76 13.45
C PRO A 92 -1.18 19.21 12.76
N LEU A 93 -1.03 18.81 11.49
CA LEU A 93 0.07 19.25 10.63
C LEU A 93 0.03 20.78 10.51
N SER A 94 1.17 21.45 10.72
CA SER A 94 1.28 22.91 10.87
C SER A 94 0.79 23.75 9.69
N GLY A 95 0.44 23.16 8.54
CA GLY A 95 -0.31 23.78 7.45
C GLY A 95 0.38 24.93 6.70
N ASP A 96 1.45 25.50 7.25
CA ASP A 96 2.12 26.66 6.68
C ASP A 96 3.29 26.24 5.79
N TYR A 97 2.94 25.82 4.58
CA TYR A 97 3.88 25.49 3.52
C TYR A 97 4.22 26.71 2.63
N ARG A 98 3.95 27.94 3.07
CA ARG A 98 4.23 29.14 2.27
C ARG A 98 4.84 30.26 3.09
N ARG A 99 6.15 30.39 2.96
CA ARG A 99 6.83 31.69 3.00
C ARG A 99 7.73 31.84 1.78
#